data_AF-A0A9D9JN32-F1
#
_entry.id   AF-A0A9D9JN32-F1
#
_cell.length_a   1.000
_cell.length_b   1.000
_cell.length_c   1.000
_cell.angle_alpha   90.00
_cell.angle_beta   90.00
_cell.angle_gamma   90.00
#
_symmetry.space_group_name_H-M   'P 1'
#
loop_
_entity.id
_entity.type
_entity.pdbx_description
1 polymer ?
#
loop_
_entity_poly.entity_id
_entity_poly.type
_entity_poly.pdbx_seq_one_letter_code
_entity_poly.pdbx_strand_id
1 'polypeptide(L)'
;YYVVGQVIQQAFERVGKIDRKAIGDEILKGTFDTIMGQVKLTGNAFLGNWLIAQWQRQSDGKLEYVAIMPRDRASAEPLVPKPWWKS
;
A
#
# COMPACT_ATOMS: atom_id res chain seq x y z
N TYR A 1 8.96 8.82 1.36
CA TYR A 1 7.58 8.97 1.87
C TYR A 1 6.70 9.73 0.87
N TYR A 2 6.44 9.18 -0.32
CA TYR A 2 5.69 9.90 -1.37
C TYR A 2 4.19 9.99 -1.05
N VAL A 3 3.56 8.85 -0.74
CA VAL A 3 2.12 8.74 -0.42
C VAL A 3 1.73 9.60 0.78
N VAL A 4 2.57 9.63 1.82
CA VAL A 4 2.33 10.47 3.01
C VAL A 4 2.25 11.95 2.63
N GLY A 5 3.12 12.41 1.72
CA GLY A 5 3.07 13.78 1.20
C GLY A 5 1.77 14.08 0.46
N GLN A 6 1.30 13.16 -0.40
CA GLN A 6 0.05 13.31 -1.15
C GLN A 6 -1.17 13.44 -0.21
N VAL A 7 -1.22 12.61 0.84
CA VAL A 7 -2.29 12.64 1.86
C VAL A 7 -2.29 13.98 2.60
N ILE A 8 -1.11 14.41 3.06
CA ILE A 8 -0.98 15.67 3.81
C ILE A 8 -1.37 16.85 2.92
N GLN A 9 -0.86 16.93 1.69
CA GLN A 9 -1.19 18.02 0.76
C GLN A 9 -2.70 18.17 0.58
N GLN A 10 -3.38 17.07 0.24
CA GLN A 10 -4.83 17.08 0.04
C GLN A 10 -5.59 17.46 1.30
N ALA A 11 -5.16 16.99 2.48
CA ALA A 11 -5.80 17.35 3.75
C ALA A 11 -5.70 18.87 4.01
N PHE A 12 -4.54 19.46 3.75
CA PHE A 12 -4.35 20.92 3.87
C PHE A 12 -5.23 21.69 2.87
N GLU A 13 -5.29 21.26 1.61
CA GLU A 13 -6.11 21.87 0.57
C GLU A 13 -7.62 21.80 0.90
N ARG A 14 -8.09 20.67 1.44
CA ARG A 14 -9.50 20.48 1.83
C ARG A 14 -9.89 21.28 3.05
N VAL A 15 -9.02 21.38 4.05
CA VAL A 15 -9.29 22.16 5.28
C VAL A 15 -9.19 23.67 5.01
N GLY A 16 -8.30 24.10 4.11
CA GLY A 16 -8.20 25.49 3.65
C GLY A 16 -7.67 26.50 4.68
N LYS A 17 -7.23 26.02 5.85
CA LYS A 17 -6.66 26.85 6.93
C LYS A 17 -5.64 26.06 7.76
N ILE A 18 -4.73 26.75 8.42
CA ILE A 18 -3.75 26.14 9.32
C ILE A 18 -4.42 25.87 10.68
N ASP A 19 -5.13 24.73 10.74
CA ASP A 19 -5.81 24.23 11.94
C ASP A 19 -5.41 22.77 12.16
N ARG A 20 -4.49 22.54 13.11
CA ARG A 20 -3.93 21.21 13.39
C ARG A 20 -5.01 20.18 13.70
N LYS A 21 -6.06 20.57 14.43
CA LYS A 21 -7.12 19.64 14.82
C LYS A 21 -7.96 19.27 13.60
N ALA A 22 -8.37 20.26 12.81
CA ALA A 22 -9.16 20.02 11.61
C ALA A 22 -8.40 19.18 10.57
N ILE A 23 -7.10 19.44 10.38
CA ILE A 23 -6.24 18.64 9.48
C ILE A 23 -6.11 17.19 9.98
N GLY A 24 -5.90 17.00 11.29
CA GLY A 24 -5.86 15.67 11.87
C GLY A 24 -7.20 14.91 11.69
N ASP A 25 -8.32 15.60 11.89
CA ASP A 25 -9.65 15.02 11.71
C ASP A 25 -9.93 14.65 10.24
N GLU A 26 -9.47 15.47 9.28
CA GLU A 26 -9.57 15.17 7.84
C GLU A 26 -8.73 13.96 7.46
N ILE A 27 -7.50 13.84 7.96
CA ILE A 27 -6.64 12.67 7.70
C ILE A 27 -7.25 11.38 8.28
N LEU A 28 -7.88 11.46 9.45
CA LEU A 28 -8.49 10.31 10.13
C LEU A 28 -9.77 9.81 9.44
N LYS A 29 -10.56 10.71 8.83
CA LYS A 29 -11.90 10.39 8.29
C LYS A 29 -11.92 10.33 6.77
N GLY A 30 -11.05 11.11 6.13
CA GLY A 30 -10.97 11.30 4.69
C GLY A 30 -10.46 10.09 3.93
N THR A 31 -10.71 10.11 2.64
CA THR A 31 -10.09 9.22 1.66
C THR A 31 -9.27 10.08 0.70
N PHE A 32 -8.07 9.62 0.37
CA PHE A 32 -7.07 10.40 -0.36
C PHE A 32 -6.64 9.63 -1.60
N ASP A 33 -6.59 10.31 -2.74
CA ASP A 33 -6.15 9.71 -3.99
C ASP A 33 -4.62 9.77 -4.06
N THR A 34 -3.97 8.62 -4.21
CA THR A 34 -2.50 8.51 -4.18
C THR A 34 -2.01 7.61 -5.30
N ILE A 35 -0.69 7.57 -5.50
CA ILE A 35 -0.10 6.65 -6.48
C ILE A 35 -0.32 5.16 -6.12
N MET A 36 -0.59 4.85 -4.85
CA MET A 36 -0.95 3.49 -4.40
C MET A 36 -2.46 3.22 -4.51
N GLY A 37 -3.22 4.10 -5.16
CA GLY A 37 -4.67 4.10 -5.15
C GLY A 37 -5.24 4.88 -3.97
N GLN A 38 -6.48 4.56 -3.59
CA GLN A 38 -7.16 5.27 -2.51
C GLN A 38 -6.63 4.86 -1.14
N VAL A 39 -6.20 5.85 -0.36
CA VAL A 39 -5.74 5.68 1.02
C VAL A 39 -6.80 6.17 1.99
N LYS A 40 -7.18 5.29 2.92
CA LYS A 40 -8.05 5.59 4.05
C LYS A 40 -7.48 4.95 5.30
N LEU A 41 -7.45 5.69 6.41
CA LEU A 41 -7.01 5.17 7.69
C LEU A 41 -8.17 4.46 8.40
N THR A 42 -7.87 3.34 9.04
CA THR A 42 -8.77 2.60 9.92
C THR A 42 -8.11 2.54 11.29
N GLY A 43 -8.73 3.16 12.31
CA GLY A 43 -8.14 3.22 13.65
C GLY A 43 -6.75 3.88 13.68
N ASN A 44 -6.54 4.93 12.87
CA ASN A 44 -5.25 5.62 12.71
C ASN A 44 -4.13 4.77 12.06
N ALA A 45 -4.47 3.65 11.41
CA ALA A 45 -3.55 2.81 10.67
C ALA A 45 -3.98 2.65 9.21
N PHE A 46 -3.01 2.62 8.29
CA PHE A 46 -3.29 2.25 6.91
C PHE A 46 -3.27 0.73 6.77
N LEU A 47 -4.44 0.14 6.52
CA LEU A 47 -4.61 -1.31 6.37
C LEU A 47 -4.88 -1.74 4.92
N GLY A 48 -4.84 -0.80 3.97
CA GLY A 48 -5.24 -1.04 2.59
C GLY A 48 -4.28 -1.90 1.78
N ASN A 49 -3.01 -2.03 2.17
CA ASN A 49 -1.96 -2.62 1.32
C ASN A 49 -1.14 -3.75 1.97
N TRP A 50 -1.78 -4.57 2.80
CA TRP A 50 -1.14 -5.78 3.32
C TRP A 50 -1.08 -6.85 2.25
N LEU A 51 0.13 -7.26 1.88
CA LEU A 51 0.38 -8.28 0.88
C LEU A 51 1.25 -9.39 1.48
N ILE A 52 0.95 -10.63 1.13
CA ILE A 52 1.91 -11.73 1.28
C ILE A 52 2.59 -11.90 -0.06
N ALA A 53 3.91 -11.94 -0.05
CA ALA A 53 4.70 -12.05 -1.25
C ALA A 53 5.71 -13.19 -1.14
N GLN A 54 6.15 -13.67 -2.30
CA GLN A 54 7.09 -14.77 -2.43
C GLN A 54 8.15 -14.37 -3.46
N TRP A 55 9.40 -14.72 -3.18
CA TRP A 55 10.45 -14.68 -4.20
C TRP A 55 10.21 -15.76 -5.24
N GLN A 56 10.08 -15.40 -6.50
CA GLN A 56 9.81 -16.33 -7.60
C GLN A 56 10.68 -15.98 -8.80
N ARG A 57 11.19 -17.02 -9.48
CA ARG A 57 11.87 -16.82 -10.75
C ARG A 57 10.81 -16.67 -11.83
N GLN A 58 10.76 -15.51 -12.48
CA GLN A 58 9.84 -15.20 -13.57
C GLN A 58 10.23 -15.92 -14.86
N SER A 59 9.35 -15.87 -15.86
CA SER A 59 9.55 -16.49 -17.18
C SER A 59 10.78 -15.94 -17.92
N ASP A 60 11.18 -14.70 -17.64
CA ASP A 60 12.40 -14.08 -18.17
C ASP A 60 13.69 -14.49 -17.41
N GLY A 61 13.56 -15.38 -16.43
CA GLY A 61 14.66 -15.90 -15.62
C GLY A 61 15.06 -15.00 -14.44
N LYS A 62 14.46 -13.82 -14.24
CA LYS A 62 14.78 -12.94 -13.10
C LYS A 62 14.11 -13.43 -11.81
N LEU A 63 14.78 -13.22 -10.69
CA LEU A 63 14.22 -13.49 -9.36
C LEU A 63 13.52 -12.22 -8.86
N GLU A 64 12.20 -12.28 -8.71
CA GLU A 64 11.38 -11.13 -8.32
C GLU A 64 10.57 -11.42 -7.05
N TYR A 65 10.34 -10.39 -6.25
CA TYR A 65 9.47 -10.46 -5.08
C TYR A 65 8.04 -10.08 -5.49
N VAL A 66 7.19 -11.08 -5.65
CA VAL A 66 5.85 -10.92 -6.22
C VAL A 66 4.78 -11.15 -5.17
N ALA A 67 3.69 -10.37 -5.25
CA ALA A 67 2.54 -10.54 -4.37
C ALA A 67 1.77 -11.80 -4.76
N ILE A 68 1.50 -12.67 -3.79
CA ILE A 68 0.77 -13.93 -3.98
C ILE A 68 -0.57 -13.94 -3.24
N MET A 69 -0.77 -13.06 -2.26
CA MET A 69 -2.05 -12.86 -1.57
C MET A 69 -2.23 -11.38 -1.15
N PRO A 70 -3.49 -10.92 -1.00
CA PRO A 70 -4.74 -11.65 -1.28
C PRO A 70 -4.99 -11.82 -2.79
N ARG A 71 -5.81 -12.80 -3.19
CA ARG A 71 -5.96 -13.22 -4.61
C ARG A 71 -6.42 -12.10 -5.54
N ASP A 72 -7.26 -11.19 -5.05
CA ASP A 72 -7.75 -10.00 -5.77
C ASP A 72 -6.63 -9.01 -6.12
N ARG A 73 -5.46 -9.15 -5.48
CA ARG A 73 -4.29 -8.28 -5.65
C ARG A 73 -2.99 -9.04 -5.90
N ALA A 74 -3.08 -10.36 -6.13
CA ALA A 74 -1.93 -11.19 -6.41
C ALA A 74 -1.42 -10.89 -7.83
N SER A 75 -0.11 -10.72 -7.96
CA SER A 75 0.57 -10.60 -9.25
C SER A 75 1.11 -11.94 -9.76
N ALA A 76 1.11 -12.98 -8.92
CA ALA A 76 1.53 -14.34 -9.27
C ALA A 76 0.83 -15.38 -8.39
N GLU A 77 0.75 -16.62 -8.87
CA GLU A 77 0.30 -17.76 -8.06
C GLU A 77 1.41 -18.22 -7.10
N PRO A 78 1.08 -18.71 -5.89
CA PRO A 78 2.07 -19.22 -4.94
C PRO A 78 2.75 -20.50 -5.46
N LEU A 79 4.08 -20.56 -5.37
CA LEU A 79 4.85 -21.77 -5.66
C LEU A 79 4.86 -22.70 -4.44
N VAL A 80 4.20 -23.86 -4.58
CA VAL A 80 4.10 -24.91 -3.55
C VAL A 80 4.41 -26.28 -4.19
N PRO A 81 5.32 -27.11 -3.62
CA PRO A 81 6.14 -26.82 -2.44
C PRO A 81 7.17 -25.71 -2.74
N LYS A 82 7.66 -25.06 -1.68
CA LYS A 82 8.67 -24.00 -1.83
C LYS A 82 9.87 -24.55 -2.62
N PRO A 83 10.37 -23.84 -3.65
CA PRO A 83 11.47 -24.35 -4.45
C PRO A 83 12.72 -24.54 -3.59
N TRP A 84 13.54 -25.54 -3.94
CA TRP A 84 14.85 -25.78 -3.34
C TRP A 84 15.84 -24.70 -3.80
N TRP A 85 15.84 -23.55 -3.11
CA TRP A 85 16.87 -22.54 -3.30
C TRP A 85 18.17 -23.03 -2.65
N LYS A 86 19.26 -23.04 -3.42
CA LYS A 86 20.59 -23.28 -2.85
C LYS A 86 20.97 -22.07 -1.98
N SER A 87 21.36 -22.36 -0.74
CA SER A 87 21.92 -21.38 0.21
C SER A 87 23.22 -20.77 -0.30
#